data_AF-S3WU84-F1
#
_entry.id   AF-S3WU84-F1
#
_cell.length_a   1.000
_cell.length_b   1.000
_cell.length_c   1.000
_cell.angle_alpha   90.00
_cell.angle_beta   90.00
_cell.angle_gamma   90.00
#
_symmetry.space_group_name_H-M   'P 1'
#
loop_
_entity.id
_entity.type
_entity.pdbx_description
1 polymer ?
#
loop_
_entity_poly.entity_id
_entity_poly.type
_entity_poly.pdbx_seq_one_letter_code
_entity_poly.pdbx_strand_id
1 'polypeptide(L)'
;MTALVVFYFSHMEVGMDRFALLVDAGYFYAAGAKITFGDWAQRRDIYLTNPRDAIDDLVKRSQQSCGGIPLLRTYWYDAMLGNELSQDQAELALLDSLKLRLGILNEAGQQKGVDALIVTDLIELARNRAISDAVVLSGDEDVRIGVQVAQSYGLRVHLLAVGDVSGNVSHLLRREVDTLQVLGATWFEGFFQSRMPGPASAAEAELAPMMPHDGPAVQYLQVDHVAGESLRETTVRVSEELVSHCDQRDLDELRAQLEVTSSIPAKYDGRLIATVSKARGGGYLTSEEREEIRGVFTEVIQKSQGNKSGKLIPGDLIPGTGDTAEQ
;
A
#
# COMPACT_ATOMS: atom_id res chain seq x y z
N MET A 1 -68.34 29.86 25.75
CA MET A 1 -66.95 29.41 25.98
C MET A 1 -66.47 28.71 24.73
N THR A 2 -65.75 29.42 23.88
CA THR A 2 -65.19 28.86 22.65
C THR A 2 -63.73 28.52 22.96
N ALA A 3 -63.41 27.23 22.99
CA ALA A 3 -62.06 26.77 23.26
C ALA A 3 -61.16 27.12 22.07
N LEU A 4 -60.24 28.06 22.29
CA LEU A 4 -59.18 28.40 21.37
C LEU A 4 -58.16 27.24 21.39
N VAL A 5 -58.21 26.37 20.38
CA VAL A 5 -57.18 25.34 20.19
C VAL A 5 -55.93 26.06 19.67
N VAL A 6 -54.99 26.35 20.57
CA VAL A 6 -53.66 26.86 20.22
C VAL A 6 -52.85 25.67 19.71
N PHE A 7 -52.70 25.57 18.39
CA PHE A 7 -51.73 24.67 17.78
C PHE A 7 -50.33 25.22 18.06
N TYR A 8 -49.59 24.59 18.97
CA TYR A 8 -48.15 24.78 19.07
C TYR A 8 -47.51 24.14 17.83
N PHE A 9 -47.26 24.94 16.80
CA PHE A 9 -46.26 24.59 15.80
C PHE A 9 -44.90 24.65 16.49
N SER A 10 -44.46 23.50 17.02
CA SER A 10 -43.05 23.29 17.28
C SER A 10 -42.34 23.46 15.95
N HIS A 11 -41.69 24.61 15.76
CA HIS A 11 -40.73 24.79 14.69
C HIS A 11 -39.57 23.83 15.01
N MET A 12 -39.72 22.57 14.60
CA MET A 12 -38.55 21.78 14.26
C MET A 12 -37.94 22.51 13.08
N GLU A 13 -36.97 23.39 13.35
CA GLU A 13 -35.94 23.66 12.38
C GLU A 13 -35.39 22.30 11.97
N VAL A 14 -35.85 21.77 10.85
CA VAL A 14 -35.21 20.63 10.20
C VAL A 14 -33.93 21.20 9.57
N GLY A 15 -32.99 21.59 10.44
CA GLY A 15 -31.61 21.70 10.05
C GLY A 15 -31.19 20.34 9.50
N MET A 16 -30.35 20.33 8.46
CA MET A 16 -29.76 19.07 8.02
C MET A 16 -29.21 18.31 9.22
N ASP A 17 -29.63 17.06 9.33
CA ASP A 17 -29.46 16.23 10.51
C ASP A 17 -28.78 14.91 10.15
N ARG A 18 -27.89 14.92 9.15
CA ARG A 18 -27.22 13.69 8.70
C ARG A 18 -25.75 13.92 8.44
N PHE A 19 -24.96 12.88 8.65
CA PHE A 19 -23.55 12.87 8.32
C PHE A 19 -23.20 11.86 7.21
N ALA A 20 -22.05 12.04 6.57
CA ALA A 20 -21.45 11.02 5.71
C ALA A 20 -20.12 10.54 6.30
N LEU A 21 -19.82 9.25 6.12
CA LEU A 21 -18.51 8.68 6.41
C LEU A 21 -17.77 8.47 5.08
N LEU A 22 -16.61 9.09 4.91
CA LEU A 22 -15.77 8.96 3.72
C LEU A 22 -14.48 8.25 4.13
N VAL A 23 -14.28 7.02 3.63
CA VAL A 23 -13.14 6.18 4.00
C VAL A 23 -12.16 6.06 2.84
N ASP A 24 -10.96 6.58 3.04
CA ASP A 24 -9.81 6.27 2.20
C ASP A 24 -9.33 4.86 2.56
N ALA A 25 -9.69 3.88 1.73
CA ALA A 25 -9.30 2.50 1.95
C ALA A 25 -7.78 2.37 1.94
N GLY A 26 -7.11 3.11 1.04
CA GLY A 26 -5.66 3.27 0.89
C GLY A 26 -4.98 3.41 2.25
N TYR A 27 -5.30 4.53 2.87
CA TYR A 27 -4.85 4.91 4.20
C TYR A 27 -5.31 3.93 5.28
N PHE A 28 -6.60 3.56 5.30
CA PHE A 28 -7.20 2.70 6.32
C PHE A 28 -6.44 1.38 6.49
N TYR A 29 -6.21 0.65 5.40
CA TYR A 29 -5.49 -0.62 5.47
C TYR A 29 -3.99 -0.43 5.72
N ALA A 30 -3.34 0.57 5.11
CA ALA A 30 -1.90 0.76 5.29
C ALA A 30 -1.56 1.16 6.74
N ALA A 31 -2.28 2.13 7.29
CA ALA A 31 -2.10 2.58 8.66
C ALA A 31 -2.55 1.51 9.67
N GLY A 32 -3.68 0.84 9.41
CA GLY A 32 -4.19 -0.25 10.25
C GLY A 32 -3.21 -1.44 10.31
N ALA A 33 -2.74 -1.90 9.15
CA ALA A 33 -1.78 -3.00 9.07
C ALA A 33 -0.51 -2.69 9.86
N LYS A 34 0.01 -1.46 9.72
CA LYS A 34 1.19 -1.01 10.44
C LYS A 34 1.02 -1.07 11.95
N ILE A 35 -0.11 -0.62 12.49
CA ILE A 35 -0.31 -0.59 13.95
C ILE A 35 -0.70 -1.94 14.54
N THR A 36 -1.23 -2.86 13.74
CA THR A 36 -1.62 -4.21 14.18
C THR A 36 -0.51 -5.23 14.02
N PHE A 37 0.20 -5.18 12.90
CA PHE A 37 1.17 -6.21 12.51
C PHE A 37 2.60 -5.69 12.43
N GLY A 38 2.82 -4.37 12.37
CA GLY A 38 4.14 -3.74 12.19
C GLY A 38 4.47 -3.45 10.73
N ASP A 39 5.69 -2.98 10.46
CA ASP A 39 6.11 -2.45 9.15
C ASP A 39 6.26 -3.48 8.02
N TRP A 40 6.11 -4.78 8.31
CA TRP A 40 6.24 -5.85 7.30
C TRP A 40 4.92 -6.19 6.61
N ALA A 41 3.78 -5.87 7.21
CA ALA A 41 2.47 -6.20 6.65
C ALA A 41 2.12 -5.26 5.50
N GLN A 42 1.86 -5.84 4.32
CA GLN A 42 1.42 -5.07 3.16
C GLN A 42 -0.11 -5.06 3.09
N ARG A 43 -0.69 -3.96 2.61
CA ARG A 43 -2.14 -3.80 2.36
C ARG A 43 -2.77 -5.06 1.73
N ARG A 44 -2.14 -5.60 0.68
CA ARG A 44 -2.67 -6.73 -0.11
C ARG A 44 -2.86 -8.02 0.70
N ASP A 45 -2.12 -8.14 1.79
CA ASP A 45 -2.14 -9.31 2.65
C ASP A 45 -3.16 -9.17 3.77
N ILE A 46 -3.78 -7.99 3.94
CA ILE A 46 -4.72 -7.71 5.03
C ILE A 46 -6.15 -7.67 4.52
N TYR A 47 -7.06 -8.30 5.27
CA TYR A 47 -8.50 -8.27 5.00
C TYR A 47 -9.29 -8.06 6.28
N LEU A 48 -10.55 -7.64 6.10
CA LEU A 48 -11.53 -7.53 7.18
C LEU A 48 -12.18 -8.89 7.41
N THR A 49 -12.14 -9.41 8.63
CA THR A 49 -12.74 -10.72 8.99
C THR A 49 -14.26 -10.68 9.00
N ASN A 50 -14.84 -9.54 9.35
CA ASN A 50 -16.27 -9.28 9.32
C ASN A 50 -16.50 -7.83 8.86
N PRO A 51 -16.60 -7.61 7.53
CA PRO A 51 -16.72 -6.27 6.98
C PRO A 51 -17.97 -5.53 7.47
N ARG A 52 -19.10 -6.22 7.63
CA ARG A 52 -20.35 -5.59 8.12
C ARG A 52 -20.16 -5.01 9.52
N ASP A 53 -19.70 -5.82 10.46
CA ASP A 53 -19.55 -5.38 11.86
C ASP A 53 -18.47 -4.28 11.98
N ALA A 54 -17.41 -4.36 11.17
CA ALA A 54 -16.37 -3.33 11.12
C ALA A 54 -16.94 -1.98 10.64
N ILE A 55 -17.71 -1.99 9.53
CA ILE A 55 -18.34 -0.78 9.01
C ILE A 55 -19.38 -0.23 9.99
N ASP A 56 -20.20 -1.09 10.62
CA ASP A 56 -21.19 -0.67 11.61
C ASP A 56 -20.53 -0.01 12.83
N ASP A 57 -19.39 -0.52 13.31
CA ASP A 57 -18.65 0.10 14.41
C ASP A 57 -18.01 1.43 14.01
N LEU A 58 -17.45 1.52 12.79
CA LEU A 58 -16.94 2.80 12.25
C LEU A 58 -18.06 3.85 12.16
N VAL A 59 -19.24 3.46 11.70
CA VAL A 59 -20.41 4.34 11.63
C VAL A 59 -20.82 4.81 13.02
N LYS A 60 -20.90 3.90 14.00
CA LYS A 60 -21.24 4.25 15.40
C LYS A 60 -20.27 5.27 16.00
N ARG A 61 -18.96 5.09 15.80
CA ARG A 61 -17.93 6.04 16.28
C ARG A 61 -18.01 7.39 15.56
N SER A 62 -18.22 7.34 14.24
CA SER A 62 -18.36 8.54 13.41
C SER A 62 -19.60 9.36 13.83
N GLN A 63 -20.71 8.67 14.12
CA GLN A 63 -21.94 9.28 14.61
C GLN A 63 -21.73 10.01 15.94
N GLN A 64 -20.92 9.45 16.85
CA GLN A 64 -20.58 10.11 18.12
C GLN A 64 -19.82 11.43 17.90
N SER A 65 -18.95 11.50 16.89
CA SER A 65 -18.24 12.74 16.51
C SER A 65 -19.20 13.81 16.00
N CYS A 66 -20.28 13.39 15.34
CA CYS A 66 -21.27 14.26 14.71
C CYS A 66 -22.45 14.59 15.64
N GLY A 67 -22.30 14.42 16.96
CA GLY A 67 -23.37 14.74 17.92
C GLY A 67 -24.59 13.80 17.88
N GLY A 68 -24.42 12.59 17.34
CA GLY A 68 -25.47 11.57 17.33
C GLY A 68 -26.40 11.59 16.11
N ILE A 69 -26.17 12.47 15.14
CA ILE A 69 -27.02 12.58 13.95
C ILE A 69 -26.94 11.33 13.05
N PRO A 70 -28.03 10.92 12.38
CA PRO A 70 -28.04 9.70 11.56
C PRO A 70 -27.09 9.72 10.35
N LEU A 71 -26.60 8.53 9.97
CA LEU A 71 -25.81 8.34 8.75
C LEU A 71 -26.67 8.56 7.50
N LEU A 72 -26.19 9.35 6.56
CA LEU A 72 -26.68 9.36 5.18
C LEU A 72 -26.13 8.16 4.39
N ARG A 73 -24.81 8.04 4.33
CA ARG A 73 -24.10 6.99 3.57
C ARG A 73 -22.63 6.89 3.99
N THR A 74 -22.09 5.68 3.92
CA THR A 74 -20.65 5.42 3.93
C THR A 74 -20.13 5.34 2.50
N TYR A 75 -19.14 6.15 2.17
CA TYR A 75 -18.42 6.10 0.90
C TYR A 75 -17.06 5.46 1.13
N TRP A 76 -16.80 4.35 0.44
CA TRP A 76 -15.56 3.61 0.51
C TRP A 76 -14.75 3.83 -0.76
N TYR A 77 -13.61 4.51 -0.64
CA TYR A 77 -12.78 4.90 -1.75
C TYR A 77 -11.58 3.97 -1.84
N ASP A 78 -11.52 3.19 -2.91
CA ASP A 78 -10.48 2.20 -3.13
C ASP A 78 -9.97 2.28 -4.57
N ALA A 79 -8.90 1.55 -4.87
CA ALA A 79 -8.40 1.42 -6.21
C ALA A 79 -8.74 0.04 -6.77
N MET A 80 -9.19 0.01 -8.02
CA MET A 80 -9.42 -1.24 -8.72
C MET A 80 -8.12 -1.70 -9.38
N LEU A 81 -7.67 -2.91 -9.05
CA LEU A 81 -6.52 -3.54 -9.70
C LEU A 81 -7.03 -4.39 -10.88
N GLY A 82 -6.73 -3.94 -12.10
CA GLY A 82 -7.23 -4.59 -13.31
C GLY A 82 -8.67 -4.22 -13.64
N ASN A 83 -9.46 -5.20 -14.10
CA ASN A 83 -10.78 -4.95 -14.68
C ASN A 83 -11.94 -5.49 -13.82
N GLU A 84 -11.64 -6.13 -12.68
CA GLU A 84 -12.62 -6.77 -11.82
C GLU A 84 -12.43 -6.34 -10.36
N LEU A 85 -13.50 -6.44 -9.57
CA LEU A 85 -13.43 -6.20 -8.13
C LEU A 85 -12.65 -7.33 -7.46
N SER A 86 -11.84 -6.99 -6.45
CA SER A 86 -11.37 -8.01 -5.52
C SER A 86 -12.54 -8.61 -4.73
N GLN A 87 -12.35 -9.79 -4.13
CA GLN A 87 -13.36 -10.40 -3.27
C GLN A 87 -13.79 -9.46 -2.13
N ASP A 88 -12.83 -8.80 -1.48
CA ASP A 88 -13.09 -7.87 -0.37
C ASP A 88 -13.90 -6.65 -0.86
N GLN A 89 -13.57 -6.13 -2.05
CA GLN A 89 -14.30 -5.02 -2.67
C GLN A 89 -15.73 -5.43 -3.04
N ALA A 90 -15.91 -6.61 -3.61
CA ALA A 90 -17.22 -7.15 -3.95
C ALA A 90 -18.10 -7.35 -2.71
N GLU A 91 -17.53 -7.86 -1.62
CA GLU A 91 -18.24 -8.02 -0.35
C GLU A 91 -18.65 -6.68 0.26
N LEU A 92 -17.71 -5.71 0.34
CA LEU A 92 -18.01 -4.36 0.82
C LEU A 92 -19.09 -3.67 -0.02
N ALA A 93 -19.05 -3.83 -1.34
CA ALA A 93 -20.01 -3.21 -2.26
C ALA A 93 -21.47 -3.69 -2.07
N LEU A 94 -21.67 -4.83 -1.39
CA LEU A 94 -22.99 -5.37 -1.08
C LEU A 94 -23.54 -4.91 0.28
N LEU A 95 -22.75 -4.19 1.09
CA LEU A 95 -23.19 -3.70 2.38
C LEU A 95 -24.21 -2.58 2.26
N ASP A 96 -25.22 -2.61 3.13
CA ASP A 96 -26.28 -1.60 3.17
C ASP A 96 -25.70 -0.23 3.49
N SER A 97 -26.18 0.81 2.79
CA SER A 97 -25.72 2.19 2.97
C SER A 97 -24.22 2.41 2.75
N LEU A 98 -23.51 1.46 2.14
CA LEU A 98 -22.15 1.62 1.67
C LEU A 98 -22.14 1.85 0.16
N LYS A 99 -21.27 2.76 -0.31
CA LYS A 99 -20.98 2.93 -1.73
C LYS A 99 -19.50 2.81 -1.98
N LEU A 100 -19.12 1.72 -2.66
CA LEU A 100 -17.77 1.55 -3.20
C LEU A 100 -17.56 2.51 -4.38
N ARG A 101 -16.45 3.24 -4.34
CA ARG A 101 -15.99 4.15 -5.38
C ARG A 101 -14.55 3.82 -5.73
N LEU A 102 -14.31 3.59 -7.02
CA LEU A 102 -13.04 3.05 -7.50
C LEU A 102 -12.30 4.09 -8.31
N GLY A 103 -11.07 4.41 -7.89
CA GLY A 103 -10.11 5.16 -8.68
C GLY A 103 -9.58 4.33 -9.85
N ILE A 104 -9.05 5.01 -10.86
CA ILE A 104 -8.47 4.40 -12.06
C ILE A 104 -6.94 4.33 -11.91
N LEU A 105 -6.34 3.19 -12.23
CA LEU A 105 -4.89 3.08 -12.38
C LEU A 105 -4.44 3.80 -13.64
N ASN A 106 -3.38 4.62 -13.55
CA ASN A 106 -2.75 5.13 -14.76
C ASN A 106 -1.96 4.03 -15.48
N GLU A 107 -1.53 4.29 -16.72
CA GLU A 107 -0.75 3.35 -17.55
C GLU A 107 0.58 2.91 -16.92
N ALA A 108 1.07 3.63 -15.91
CA ALA A 108 2.26 3.29 -15.13
C ALA A 108 1.97 2.41 -13.90
N GLY A 109 0.73 1.94 -13.72
CA GLY A 109 0.31 1.13 -12.57
C GLY A 109 0.24 1.90 -11.26
N GLN A 110 0.30 3.23 -11.28
CA GLN A 110 0.12 4.06 -10.10
C GLN A 110 -1.37 4.32 -9.89
N GLN A 111 -1.82 4.12 -8.65
CA GLN A 111 -3.17 4.51 -8.25
C GLN A 111 -3.22 6.03 -8.18
N LYS A 112 -4.07 6.65 -9.01
CA LYS A 112 -4.25 8.10 -9.04
C LYS A 112 -5.74 8.42 -9.00
N GLY A 113 -6.14 9.38 -8.18
CA GLY A 113 -7.49 9.93 -8.20
C GLY A 113 -8.47 9.38 -7.17
N VAL A 114 -8.04 8.54 -6.22
CA VAL A 114 -8.88 8.16 -5.07
C VAL A 114 -9.13 9.38 -4.17
N ASP A 115 -8.07 10.12 -3.89
CA ASP A 115 -8.04 11.47 -3.30
C ASP A 115 -9.00 12.44 -4.01
N ALA A 116 -8.94 12.49 -5.35
CA ALA A 116 -9.81 13.35 -6.15
C ALA A 116 -11.29 12.96 -6.04
N LEU A 117 -11.60 11.67 -5.93
CA LEU A 117 -12.98 11.19 -5.70
C LEU A 117 -13.50 11.63 -4.32
N ILE A 118 -12.67 11.50 -3.28
CA ILE A 118 -13.01 11.95 -1.91
C ILE A 118 -13.30 13.45 -1.93
N VAL A 119 -12.38 14.25 -2.49
CA VAL A 119 -12.52 15.71 -2.59
C VAL A 119 -13.79 16.10 -3.34
N THR A 120 -14.04 15.46 -4.49
CA THR A 120 -15.21 15.77 -5.33
C THR A 120 -16.51 15.49 -4.60
N ASP A 121 -16.65 14.30 -4.00
CA ASP A 121 -17.87 13.94 -3.31
C ASP A 121 -18.10 14.76 -2.04
N LEU A 122 -17.03 15.07 -1.28
CA LEU A 122 -17.13 15.92 -0.10
C LEU A 122 -17.67 17.31 -0.47
N ILE A 123 -17.14 17.90 -1.54
CA ILE A 123 -17.60 19.20 -2.05
C ILE A 123 -19.04 19.13 -2.53
N GLU A 124 -19.42 18.10 -3.29
CA GLU A 124 -20.79 17.96 -3.80
C GLU A 124 -21.80 17.71 -2.68
N LEU A 125 -21.46 16.90 -1.68
CA LEU A 125 -22.29 16.69 -0.50
C LEU A 125 -22.52 18.00 0.27
N ALA A 126 -21.48 18.81 0.44
CA ALA A 126 -21.54 20.11 1.09
C ALA A 126 -22.38 21.11 0.27
N ARG A 127 -22.04 21.27 -1.01
CA ARG A 127 -22.68 22.21 -1.94
C ARG A 127 -24.18 21.98 -2.06
N ASN A 128 -24.58 20.71 -2.17
CA ASN A 128 -25.99 20.34 -2.29
C ASN A 128 -26.73 20.36 -0.95
N ARG A 129 -26.05 20.65 0.16
CA ARG A 129 -26.60 20.55 1.51
C ARG A 129 -27.27 19.18 1.68
N ALA A 130 -26.50 18.12 1.46
CA ALA A 130 -26.96 16.75 1.69
C ALA A 130 -26.69 16.27 3.12
N ILE A 131 -25.67 16.83 3.76
CA ILE A 131 -25.16 16.50 5.10
C ILE A 131 -24.72 17.77 5.85
N SER A 132 -24.80 17.76 7.18
CA SER A 132 -24.30 18.82 8.07
C SER A 132 -22.88 18.56 8.55
N ASP A 133 -22.50 17.29 8.66
CA ASP A 133 -21.20 16.85 9.15
C ASP A 133 -20.64 15.76 8.22
N ALA A 134 -19.32 15.72 8.07
CA ALA A 134 -18.62 14.63 7.40
C ALA A 134 -17.54 14.08 8.32
N VAL A 135 -17.43 12.76 8.39
CA VAL A 135 -16.26 12.09 8.97
C VAL A 135 -15.39 11.57 7.84
N VAL A 136 -14.14 12.02 7.79
CA VAL A 136 -13.15 11.60 6.79
C VAL A 136 -12.12 10.73 7.48
N LEU A 137 -11.98 9.48 7.04
CA LEU A 137 -10.93 8.57 7.48
C LEU A 137 -9.83 8.59 6.44
N SER A 138 -8.83 9.47 6.63
CA SER A 138 -7.65 9.62 5.75
C SER A 138 -6.49 10.27 6.53
N GLY A 139 -5.29 10.20 5.97
CA GLY A 139 -4.10 10.91 6.44
C GLY A 139 -3.50 11.85 5.39
N ASP A 140 -4.07 11.89 4.18
CA ASP A 140 -3.47 12.53 3.01
C ASP A 140 -3.71 14.04 2.98
N GLU A 141 -2.67 14.79 2.68
CA GLU A 141 -2.76 16.25 2.52
C GLU A 141 -3.66 16.64 1.35
N ASP A 142 -3.73 15.82 0.31
CA ASP A 142 -4.50 16.14 -0.90
C ASP A 142 -6.00 16.22 -0.62
N VAL A 143 -6.50 15.59 0.46
CA VAL A 143 -7.90 15.70 0.89
C VAL A 143 -8.20 17.07 1.51
N ARG A 144 -7.19 17.78 2.02
CA ARG A 144 -7.35 19.07 2.71
C ARG A 144 -8.07 20.11 1.86
N ILE A 145 -7.81 20.18 0.56
CA ILE A 145 -8.49 21.14 -0.32
C ILE A 145 -10.00 20.90 -0.36
N GLY A 146 -10.42 19.63 -0.31
CA GLY A 146 -11.84 19.26 -0.22
C GLY A 146 -12.47 19.74 1.09
N VAL A 147 -11.74 19.60 2.20
CA VAL A 147 -12.17 20.10 3.52
C VAL A 147 -12.40 21.60 3.49
N GLN A 148 -11.44 22.37 2.99
CA GLN A 148 -11.53 23.83 2.87
C GLN A 148 -12.75 24.28 2.09
N VAL A 149 -12.95 23.69 0.91
CA VAL A 149 -14.07 24.07 0.04
C VAL A 149 -15.40 23.64 0.66
N ALA A 150 -15.49 22.46 1.26
CA ALA A 150 -16.71 22.00 1.90
C ALA A 150 -17.12 22.88 3.10
N GLN A 151 -16.16 23.30 3.93
CA GLN A 151 -16.40 24.22 5.05
C GLN A 151 -16.89 25.59 4.57
N SER A 152 -16.49 26.04 3.38
CA SER A 152 -17.03 27.29 2.79
C SER A 152 -18.54 27.21 2.51
N TYR A 153 -19.10 25.99 2.38
CA TYR A 153 -20.54 25.74 2.27
C TYR A 153 -21.22 25.47 3.63
N GLY A 154 -20.48 25.57 4.73
CA GLY A 154 -20.96 25.38 6.09
C GLY A 154 -20.93 23.94 6.60
N LEU A 155 -20.27 23.02 5.88
CA LEU A 155 -20.09 21.65 6.33
C LEU A 155 -19.07 21.58 7.47
N ARG A 156 -19.39 20.85 8.55
CA ARG A 156 -18.41 20.49 9.58
C ARG A 156 -17.67 19.23 9.17
N VAL A 157 -16.34 19.20 9.31
CA VAL A 157 -15.53 18.07 8.88
C VAL A 157 -14.70 17.55 10.05
N HIS A 158 -14.91 16.29 10.38
CA HIS A 158 -14.22 15.57 11.44
C HIS A 158 -13.24 14.56 10.82
N LEU A 159 -12.01 14.53 11.33
CA LEU A 159 -11.01 13.55 10.91
C LEU A 159 -11.05 12.33 11.83
N LEU A 160 -11.11 11.14 11.24
CA LEU A 160 -10.85 9.89 11.92
C LEU A 160 -9.49 9.36 11.47
N ALA A 161 -8.46 9.63 12.26
CA ALA A 161 -7.11 9.15 12.02
C ALA A 161 -6.93 7.72 12.54
N VAL A 162 -5.90 7.02 12.07
CA VAL A 162 -5.52 5.70 12.55
C VAL A 162 -4.20 5.82 13.31
N GLY A 163 -4.06 5.25 14.50
CA GLY A 163 -2.75 5.15 15.17
C GLY A 163 -2.04 6.50 15.46
N ASP A 164 -0.73 6.55 15.20
CA ASP A 164 0.10 7.74 15.48
C ASP A 164 -0.09 8.86 14.45
N VAL A 165 -1.01 9.76 14.81
CA VAL A 165 -1.37 11.00 14.11
C VAL A 165 -0.16 11.88 13.72
N SER A 166 0.93 11.84 14.49
CA SER A 166 2.10 12.68 14.20
C SER A 166 2.88 12.21 12.98
N GLY A 167 2.92 10.89 12.75
CA GLY A 167 3.69 10.26 11.67
C GLY A 167 2.88 9.89 10.44
N ASN A 168 1.54 9.81 10.52
CA ASN A 168 0.72 9.31 9.42
C ASN A 168 -0.44 10.21 8.99
N VAL A 169 -0.55 11.42 9.56
CA VAL A 169 -1.53 12.42 9.12
C VAL A 169 -0.84 13.74 8.84
N SER A 170 -1.08 14.32 7.66
CA SER A 170 -0.57 15.65 7.31
C SER A 170 -0.91 16.68 8.39
N HIS A 171 0.11 17.42 8.83
CA HIS A 171 -0.05 18.50 9.80
C HIS A 171 -0.98 19.62 9.29
N LEU A 172 -1.06 19.83 7.98
CA LEU A 172 -1.96 20.82 7.40
C LEU A 172 -3.41 20.34 7.41
N LEU A 173 -3.64 19.06 7.07
CA LEU A 173 -4.97 18.47 7.20
C LEU A 173 -5.48 18.55 8.65
N ARG A 174 -4.63 18.23 9.63
CA ARG A 174 -4.98 18.30 11.06
C ARG A 174 -5.40 19.68 11.54
N ARG A 175 -4.86 20.75 10.94
CA ARG A 175 -5.20 22.13 11.27
C ARG A 175 -6.47 22.62 10.60
N GLU A 176 -6.89 21.96 9.52
CA GLU A 176 -8.04 22.36 8.71
C GLU A 176 -9.37 21.80 9.24
N VAL A 177 -9.33 20.56 9.74
CA VAL A 177 -10.53 19.85 10.23
C VAL A 177 -11.07 20.43 11.54
N ASP A 178 -12.37 20.34 11.75
CA ASP A 178 -13.06 20.85 12.94
C ASP A 178 -12.72 20.05 14.21
N THR A 179 -12.62 18.72 14.09
CA THR A 179 -12.19 17.85 15.19
C THR A 179 -11.38 16.68 14.65
N LEU A 180 -10.58 16.06 15.52
CA LEU A 180 -9.81 14.86 15.22
C LEU A 180 -10.07 13.79 16.27
N GLN A 181 -10.35 12.57 15.81
CA GLN A 181 -10.39 11.35 16.61
C GLN A 181 -9.38 10.33 16.09
N VAL A 182 -9.04 9.35 16.92
CA VAL A 182 -8.05 8.31 16.60
C VAL A 182 -8.66 6.92 16.79
N LEU A 183 -8.51 6.10 15.77
CA LEU A 183 -8.79 4.67 15.79
C LEU A 183 -7.49 3.93 16.19
N GLY A 184 -7.51 3.30 17.36
CA GLY A 184 -6.34 2.63 17.94
C GLY A 184 -6.17 1.18 17.50
N ALA A 185 -5.01 0.59 17.81
CA ALA A 185 -4.64 -0.78 17.41
C ALA A 185 -5.66 -1.84 17.87
N THR A 186 -6.23 -1.68 19.07
CA THR A 186 -7.23 -2.62 19.62
C THR A 186 -8.47 -2.77 18.74
N TRP A 187 -8.85 -1.72 18.01
CA TRP A 187 -9.95 -1.82 17.05
C TRP A 187 -9.56 -2.73 15.88
N PHE A 188 -8.37 -2.51 15.32
CA PHE A 188 -7.88 -3.26 14.17
C PHE A 188 -7.58 -4.72 14.53
N GLU A 189 -7.04 -5.00 15.71
CA GLU A 189 -6.83 -6.37 16.21
C GLU A 189 -8.12 -7.21 16.20
N GLY A 190 -9.29 -6.58 16.39
CA GLY A 190 -10.58 -7.26 16.35
C GLY A 190 -11.12 -7.55 14.95
N PHE A 191 -10.67 -6.81 13.93
CA PHE A 191 -11.25 -6.86 12.58
C PHE A 191 -10.25 -7.22 11.47
N PHE A 192 -8.96 -7.07 11.69
CA PHE A 192 -7.92 -7.35 10.70
C PHE A 192 -7.38 -8.76 10.86
N GLN A 193 -7.26 -9.45 9.73
CA GLN A 193 -6.44 -10.65 9.61
C GLN A 193 -5.45 -10.50 8.46
N SER A 194 -4.30 -11.16 8.62
CA SER A 194 -3.29 -11.31 7.59
C SER A 194 -3.49 -12.65 6.88
N ARG A 195 -3.53 -12.63 5.55
CA ARG A 195 -3.50 -13.82 4.67
C ARG A 195 -2.14 -14.52 4.70
N MET A 196 -1.09 -13.78 5.10
CA MET A 196 0.25 -14.31 5.30
C MET A 196 0.45 -14.64 6.78
N PRO A 197 1.01 -15.81 7.14
CA PRO A 197 1.39 -16.08 8.52
C PRO A 197 2.42 -15.05 8.96
N GLY A 198 2.15 -14.37 10.08
CA GLY A 198 3.12 -13.46 10.68
C GLY A 198 4.37 -14.20 11.16
N PRO A 199 5.47 -13.50 11.48
CA PRO A 199 6.71 -14.14 11.93
C PRO A 199 6.52 -15.05 13.16
N ALA A 200 5.51 -14.79 14.00
CA ALA A 200 5.15 -15.66 15.12
C ALA A 200 4.44 -16.97 14.69
N SER A 201 3.64 -16.94 13.62
CA SER A 201 2.92 -18.11 13.10
C SER A 201 3.80 -19.01 12.21
N ALA A 202 4.84 -18.45 11.59
CA ALA A 202 5.84 -19.23 10.87
C ALA A 202 6.62 -20.18 11.80
N ALA A 203 6.85 -19.79 13.05
CA ALA A 203 7.56 -20.62 14.04
C ALA A 203 6.73 -21.82 14.54
N GLU A 204 5.39 -21.73 14.53
CA GLU A 204 4.50 -22.84 14.92
C GLU A 204 4.18 -23.79 13.75
N ALA A 205 4.33 -23.33 12.50
CA ALA A 205 4.09 -24.13 11.30
C ALA A 205 5.23 -25.12 10.98
N GLU A 206 6.42 -24.96 11.57
CA GLU A 206 7.58 -25.86 11.36
C GLU A 206 7.40 -27.28 11.95
N LEU A 207 6.31 -27.56 12.68
CA LEU A 207 6.06 -28.86 13.32
C LEU A 207 4.97 -29.73 12.66
N ALA A 208 4.39 -29.32 11.53
CA ALA A 208 3.41 -30.13 10.80
C ALA A 208 3.98 -30.68 9.47
N PRO A 209 3.81 -31.99 9.17
CA PRO A 209 4.32 -32.57 7.93
C PRO A 209 3.55 -32.01 6.71
N MET A 210 4.29 -31.31 5.85
CA MET A 210 3.79 -30.63 4.65
C MET A 210 3.45 -31.66 3.55
N MET A 211 2.19 -31.73 3.14
CA MET A 211 1.78 -32.33 1.86
C MET A 211 1.75 -31.24 0.77
N PRO A 212 2.11 -31.55 -0.50
CA PRO A 212 2.22 -30.53 -1.53
C PRO A 212 0.85 -30.17 -2.12
N HIS A 213 0.58 -28.87 -2.23
CA HIS A 213 -0.50 -28.35 -3.08
C HIS A 213 0.08 -27.60 -4.28
N ASP A 214 -0.32 -28.04 -5.47
CA ASP A 214 -0.11 -27.38 -6.76
C ASP A 214 -0.96 -26.10 -6.86
N GLY A 215 -0.29 -24.98 -7.17
CA GLY A 215 -0.86 -23.71 -7.61
C GLY A 215 0.03 -23.10 -8.70
N PRO A 216 -0.48 -22.20 -9.57
CA PRO A 216 0.17 -21.88 -10.83
C PRO A 216 1.51 -21.17 -10.60
N ALA A 217 2.56 -21.74 -11.19
CA ALA A 217 3.94 -21.29 -11.06
C ALA A 217 4.14 -19.93 -11.74
N VAL A 218 4.33 -18.88 -10.95
CA VAL A 218 5.19 -17.76 -11.38
C VAL A 218 6.58 -18.36 -11.57
N GLN A 219 7.13 -18.32 -12.77
CA GLN A 219 8.37 -19.00 -13.11
C GLN A 219 9.56 -18.29 -12.44
N TYR A 220 9.84 -18.67 -11.19
CA TYR A 220 11.03 -18.24 -10.47
C TYR A 220 12.26 -18.80 -11.19
N LEU A 221 13.29 -17.97 -11.37
CA LEU A 221 14.61 -18.45 -11.80
C LEU A 221 15.09 -19.47 -10.76
N GLN A 222 15.30 -20.71 -11.21
CA GLN A 222 15.88 -21.76 -10.37
C GLN A 222 17.37 -21.50 -10.28
N VAL A 223 17.78 -20.80 -9.24
CA VAL A 223 19.18 -20.57 -8.92
C VAL A 223 19.55 -21.55 -7.81
N ASP A 224 20.45 -22.49 -8.09
CA ASP A 224 20.87 -23.50 -7.12
C ASP A 224 21.50 -22.85 -5.89
N HIS A 225 21.19 -23.40 -4.70
CA HIS A 225 21.85 -23.02 -3.46
C HIS A 225 23.26 -23.61 -3.44
N VAL A 226 24.27 -22.76 -3.25
CA VAL A 226 25.67 -23.18 -3.11
C VAL A 226 26.08 -23.02 -1.65
N ALA A 227 26.39 -24.12 -0.99
CA ALA A 227 26.74 -24.12 0.42
C ALA A 227 28.07 -23.37 0.65
N GLY A 228 28.04 -22.34 1.50
CA GLY A 228 29.21 -21.57 1.90
C GLY A 228 29.41 -20.24 1.17
N GLU A 229 28.53 -19.85 0.24
CA GLU A 229 28.60 -18.54 -0.42
C GLU A 229 28.27 -17.37 0.53
N SER A 230 29.07 -16.32 0.43
CA SER A 230 28.76 -15.00 1.01
C SER A 230 27.56 -14.36 0.31
N LEU A 231 26.92 -13.40 0.98
CA LEU A 231 25.77 -12.67 0.42
C LEU A 231 26.12 -12.03 -0.94
N ARG A 232 27.31 -11.45 -1.02
CA ARG A 232 27.85 -10.84 -2.24
C ARG A 232 28.03 -11.84 -3.37
N GLU A 233 28.60 -13.01 -3.12
CA GLU A 233 28.80 -14.06 -4.15
C GLU A 233 27.48 -14.58 -4.69
N THR A 234 26.52 -14.88 -3.81
CA THR A 234 25.17 -15.28 -4.22
C THR A 234 24.48 -14.17 -5.02
N THR A 235 24.65 -12.92 -4.60
CA THR A 235 24.06 -11.78 -5.30
C THR A 235 24.65 -11.60 -6.69
N VAL A 236 25.97 -11.70 -6.86
CA VAL A 236 26.62 -11.61 -8.18
C VAL A 236 26.06 -12.67 -9.12
N ARG A 237 25.99 -13.92 -8.68
CA ARG A 237 25.49 -15.05 -9.49
C ARG A 237 24.03 -14.87 -9.89
N VAL A 238 23.17 -14.47 -8.95
CA VAL A 238 21.75 -14.16 -9.23
C VAL A 238 21.63 -12.97 -10.19
N SER A 239 22.48 -11.96 -10.03
CA SER A 239 22.48 -10.76 -10.89
C SER A 239 22.88 -11.11 -12.32
N GLU A 240 23.93 -11.90 -12.52
CA GLU A 240 24.39 -12.36 -13.83
C GLU A 240 23.32 -13.23 -14.53
N GLU A 241 22.64 -14.08 -13.77
CA GLU A 241 21.54 -14.91 -14.29
C GLU A 241 20.29 -14.08 -14.65
N LEU A 242 19.98 -13.03 -13.89
CA LEU A 242 18.90 -12.10 -14.25
C LEU A 242 19.23 -11.30 -15.51
N VAL A 243 20.50 -10.89 -15.65
CA VAL A 243 20.99 -10.15 -16.82
C VAL A 243 21.01 -11.04 -18.06
N SER A 244 21.36 -12.32 -17.94
CA SER A 244 21.38 -13.27 -19.08
C SER A 244 19.99 -13.50 -19.70
N HIS A 245 18.93 -13.26 -18.93
CA HIS A 245 17.54 -13.37 -19.36
C HIS A 245 16.91 -12.05 -19.83
N CYS A 246 17.64 -10.94 -19.77
CA CYS A 246 17.16 -9.65 -20.26
C CYS A 246 17.60 -9.45 -21.72
N ASP A 247 16.73 -8.91 -22.56
CA ASP A 247 17.13 -8.50 -23.91
C ASP A 247 17.94 -7.18 -23.86
N GLN A 248 18.53 -6.81 -25.01
CA GLN A 248 19.38 -5.62 -25.09
C GLN A 248 18.62 -4.33 -24.75
N ARG A 249 17.31 -4.29 -25.02
CA ARG A 249 16.46 -3.12 -24.78
C ARG A 249 16.12 -2.99 -23.30
N ASP A 250 15.78 -4.09 -22.63
CA ASP A 250 15.55 -4.16 -21.19
C ASP A 250 16.79 -3.72 -20.40
N LEU A 251 17.99 -4.15 -20.84
CA LEU A 251 19.25 -3.74 -20.23
C LEU A 251 19.54 -2.25 -20.44
N ASP A 252 19.25 -1.72 -21.62
CA ASP A 252 19.48 -0.29 -21.91
C ASP A 252 18.47 0.60 -21.16
N GLU A 253 17.21 0.18 -20.99
CA GLU A 253 16.21 0.85 -20.15
C GLU A 253 16.60 0.82 -18.66
N LEU A 254 17.04 -0.35 -18.16
CA LEU A 254 17.50 -0.51 -16.78
C LEU A 254 18.70 0.40 -16.46
N ARG A 255 19.64 0.52 -17.41
CA ARG A 255 20.82 1.40 -17.28
C ARG A 255 20.44 2.87 -17.29
N ALA A 256 19.62 3.30 -18.24
CA ALA A 256 19.19 4.70 -18.33
C ALA A 256 18.50 5.16 -17.05
N GLN A 257 17.71 4.28 -16.43
CA GLN A 257 17.04 4.60 -15.17
C GLN A 257 18.01 4.66 -13.99
N LEU A 258 18.97 3.72 -13.89
CA LEU A 258 19.99 3.74 -12.84
C LEU A 258 20.89 4.99 -12.91
N GLU A 259 21.20 5.48 -14.11
CA GLU A 259 21.95 6.73 -14.29
C GLU A 259 21.16 7.97 -13.82
N VAL A 260 19.84 7.97 -13.97
CA VAL A 260 18.99 9.12 -13.63
C VAL A 260 18.57 9.11 -12.17
N THR A 261 18.23 7.96 -11.60
CA THR A 261 17.62 7.87 -10.25
C THR A 261 18.49 7.15 -9.23
N SER A 262 19.60 6.53 -9.65
CA SER A 262 20.44 5.67 -8.78
C SER A 262 19.65 4.59 -8.03
N SER A 263 18.51 4.19 -8.58
CA SER A 263 17.56 3.28 -7.91
C SER A 263 17.09 2.19 -8.87
N ILE A 264 17.04 0.96 -8.38
CA ILE A 264 16.65 -0.21 -9.16
C ILE A 264 15.12 -0.18 -9.37
N PRO A 265 14.63 -0.36 -10.61
CA PRO A 265 13.20 -0.43 -10.88
C PRO A 265 12.52 -1.57 -10.10
N ALA A 266 11.32 -1.33 -9.60
CA ALA A 266 10.58 -2.29 -8.76
C ALA A 266 10.39 -3.68 -9.40
N LYS A 267 10.30 -3.73 -10.74
CA LYS A 267 10.20 -4.98 -11.51
C LYS A 267 11.43 -5.90 -11.34
N TYR A 268 12.62 -5.33 -11.14
CA TYR A 268 13.86 -6.06 -10.91
C TYR A 268 14.20 -6.20 -9.42
N ASP A 269 13.91 -5.18 -8.60
CA ASP A 269 14.23 -5.18 -7.16
C ASP A 269 13.53 -6.35 -6.45
N GLY A 270 12.22 -6.52 -6.64
CA GLY A 270 11.47 -7.61 -6.01
C GLY A 270 11.95 -9.00 -6.44
N ARG A 271 12.31 -9.16 -7.72
CA ARG A 271 12.78 -10.43 -8.28
C ARG A 271 14.20 -10.78 -7.80
N LEU A 272 15.08 -9.79 -7.76
CA LEU A 272 16.45 -9.90 -7.25
C LEU A 272 16.45 -10.33 -5.78
N ILE A 273 15.74 -9.58 -4.93
CA ILE A 273 15.67 -9.84 -3.49
C ILE A 273 15.09 -11.23 -3.20
N ALA A 274 14.01 -11.61 -3.91
CA ALA A 274 13.39 -12.92 -3.74
C ALA A 274 14.31 -14.08 -4.18
N THR A 275 15.06 -13.89 -5.27
CA THR A 275 15.94 -14.94 -5.80
C THR A 275 17.20 -15.10 -4.95
N VAL A 276 17.79 -14.00 -4.45
CA VAL A 276 18.92 -14.05 -3.50
C VAL A 276 18.51 -14.68 -2.17
N SER A 277 17.35 -14.29 -1.62
CA SER A 277 16.82 -14.90 -0.38
C SER A 277 16.63 -16.40 -0.53
N LYS A 278 16.03 -16.85 -1.65
CA LYS A 278 15.84 -18.27 -1.95
C LYS A 278 17.16 -19.02 -2.12
N ALA A 279 18.13 -18.44 -2.83
CA ALA A 279 19.45 -19.05 -3.06
C ALA A 279 20.29 -19.17 -1.78
N ARG A 280 19.92 -18.49 -0.69
CA ARG A 280 20.55 -18.57 0.65
C ARG A 280 19.76 -19.43 1.65
N GLY A 281 18.72 -20.14 1.20
CA GLY A 281 17.93 -21.01 2.08
C GLY A 281 16.61 -20.41 2.57
N GLY A 282 16.15 -19.29 1.99
CA GLY A 282 14.77 -18.82 2.15
C GLY A 282 14.47 -17.97 3.40
N GLY A 283 15.49 -17.29 3.97
CA GLY A 283 15.34 -16.43 5.15
C GLY A 283 15.01 -14.96 4.84
N TYR A 284 14.55 -14.25 5.88
CA TYR A 284 14.38 -12.79 5.83
C TYR A 284 15.73 -12.08 5.72
N LEU A 285 15.84 -11.20 4.74
CA LEU A 285 17.00 -10.31 4.58
C LEU A 285 16.78 -9.04 5.41
N THR A 286 17.79 -8.62 6.16
CA THR A 286 17.82 -7.35 6.90
C THR A 286 17.85 -6.15 5.94
N SER A 287 17.59 -4.94 6.46
CA SER A 287 17.69 -3.72 5.66
C SER A 287 19.10 -3.50 5.09
N GLU A 288 20.13 -3.78 5.88
CA GLU A 288 21.54 -3.69 5.46
C GLU A 288 21.85 -4.69 4.34
N GLU A 289 21.39 -5.94 4.46
CA GLU A 289 21.57 -6.95 3.42
C GLU A 289 20.84 -6.60 2.12
N ARG A 290 19.64 -5.98 2.21
CA ARG A 290 18.92 -5.50 1.01
C ARG A 290 19.64 -4.34 0.34
N GLU A 291 20.23 -3.44 1.11
CA GLU A 291 21.04 -2.34 0.58
C GLU A 291 22.31 -2.87 -0.10
N GLU A 292 22.99 -3.84 0.51
CA GLU A 292 24.15 -4.53 -0.07
C GLU A 292 23.77 -5.23 -1.39
N ILE A 293 22.66 -5.97 -1.42
CA ILE A 293 22.19 -6.67 -2.63
C ILE A 293 21.97 -5.68 -3.79
N ARG A 294 21.35 -4.54 -3.51
CA ARG A 294 21.09 -3.50 -4.53
C ARG A 294 22.39 -2.86 -5.02
N GLY A 295 23.33 -2.61 -4.11
CA GLY A 295 24.66 -2.12 -4.47
C GLY A 295 25.38 -3.07 -5.43
N VAL A 296 25.43 -4.36 -5.07
CA VAL A 296 26.08 -5.41 -5.87
C VAL A 296 25.41 -5.58 -7.24
N PHE A 297 24.08 -5.57 -7.32
CA PHE A 297 23.38 -5.65 -8.60
C PHE A 297 23.70 -4.46 -9.50
N THR A 298 23.77 -3.25 -8.93
CA THR A 298 24.14 -2.04 -9.68
C THR A 298 25.56 -2.14 -10.23
N GLU A 299 26.53 -2.65 -9.45
CA GLU A 299 27.89 -2.92 -9.90
C GLU A 299 27.93 -3.91 -11.08
N VAL A 300 27.12 -4.98 -11.04
CA VAL A 300 27.03 -5.99 -12.11
C VAL A 300 26.47 -5.38 -13.39
N ILE A 301 25.40 -4.58 -13.30
CA ILE A 301 24.82 -3.87 -14.45
C ILE A 301 25.83 -2.89 -15.06
N GLN A 302 26.59 -2.15 -14.25
CA GLN A 302 27.62 -1.23 -14.75
C GLN A 302 28.79 -1.96 -15.41
N LYS A 303 29.28 -3.07 -14.83
CA LYS A 303 30.37 -3.87 -15.41
C LYS A 303 29.97 -4.53 -16.74
N SER A 304 28.69 -4.89 -16.90
CA SER A 304 28.17 -5.40 -18.17
C SER A 304 28.25 -4.39 -19.34
N GLN A 305 28.46 -3.08 -19.07
CA GLN A 305 28.71 -2.06 -20.10
C GLN A 305 30.10 -2.19 -20.76
N GLY A 306 31.10 -2.71 -20.03
CA GLY A 306 32.48 -2.78 -20.48
C GLY A 306 32.76 -3.81 -21.58
N ASN A 307 31.82 -4.70 -21.88
CA ASN A 307 32.04 -5.83 -22.79
C ASN A 307 31.52 -5.61 -24.23
N LYS A 308 31.30 -4.35 -24.65
CA LYS A 308 30.91 -4.01 -26.04
C LYS A 308 32.09 -3.96 -27.03
N SER A 309 33.27 -4.47 -26.69
CA SER A 309 34.36 -4.69 -27.68
C SER A 309 35.30 -5.79 -27.24
N GLY A 310 35.15 -6.99 -27.82
CA GLY A 310 36.18 -8.03 -27.70
C GLY A 310 35.63 -9.44 -27.62
N LYS A 311 35.47 -10.04 -28.80
CA LYS A 311 35.39 -11.48 -29.07
C LYS A 311 36.21 -12.31 -28.05
N LEU A 312 35.57 -13.13 -27.21
CA LEU A 312 36.29 -14.18 -26.48
C LEU A 312 36.72 -15.27 -27.48
N ILE A 313 38.03 -15.41 -27.68
CA ILE A 313 38.64 -16.60 -28.26
C ILE A 313 39.12 -17.47 -27.09
N PRO A 314 38.73 -18.76 -27.02
CA PRO A 314 39.25 -19.67 -26.00
C PRO A 314 40.65 -20.15 -26.41
N GLY A 315 41.67 -19.77 -25.64
CA GLY A 315 43.03 -20.27 -25.81
C GLY A 315 44.05 -19.26 -25.34
N ASP A 316 44.51 -19.40 -24.09
CA ASP A 316 45.93 -19.58 -23.79
C ASP A 316 46.11 -19.69 -22.27
N LEU A 317 46.08 -20.94 -21.82
CA LEU A 317 46.94 -21.40 -20.74
C LEU A 317 48.39 -21.31 -21.24
N ILE A 318 49.23 -20.53 -20.55
CA ILE A 318 50.58 -20.87 -20.04
C ILE A 318 51.23 -19.57 -19.50
N PRO A 319 51.81 -19.56 -18.29
CA PRO A 319 52.62 -18.44 -17.82
C PRO A 319 54.04 -18.54 -18.38
N GLY A 320 54.44 -17.59 -19.22
CA GLY A 320 55.82 -17.39 -19.65
C GLY A 320 56.39 -16.10 -19.06
N THR A 321 57.03 -16.22 -17.89
CA THR A 321 58.06 -15.27 -17.43
C THR A 321 59.16 -15.23 -18.51
N GLY A 322 59.42 -14.13 -19.18
CA GLY A 322 60.13 -12.98 -18.64
C GLY A 322 61.55 -13.03 -19.19
N ASP A 323 61.79 -12.34 -20.31
CA ASP A 323 63.15 -12.10 -20.81
C ASP A 323 63.43 -10.58 -20.73
N THR A 324 64.30 -10.23 -19.80
CA THR A 324 64.86 -8.89 -19.60
C THR A 324 66.16 -8.79 -20.37
N ALA A 325 66.33 -7.65 -21.03
CA ALA A 325 67.53 -7.22 -21.75
C ALA A 325 68.85 -7.38 -20.98
N GLU A 326 69.93 -7.74 -21.68
CA GLU A 326 71.18 -6.95 -21.80
C GLU A 326 72.23 -7.69 -22.66
N GLN A 327 72.79 -6.95 -23.64
CA GLN A 327 73.99 -7.18 -24.46
C GLN A 327 74.00 -8.30 -25.52
#